data_AF-A0A143WWT2-F1
#
_entry.id   AF-A0A143WWT2-F1
#
_cell.length_a   1.000
_cell.length_b   1.000
_cell.length_c   1.000
_cell.angle_alpha   90.00
_cell.angle_beta   90.00
_cell.angle_gamma   90.00
#
_symmetry.space_group_name_H-M   'P 1'
#
loop_
_entity.id
_entity.type
_entity.pdbx_description
1 polymer ?
#
loop_
_entity_poly.entity_id
_entity_poly.type
_entity_poly.pdbx_seq_one_letter_code
_entity_poly.pdbx_strand_id
1 'polypeptide(L)'
;MAKNQIVALMFEEVEPGLMHETEASLKARIRDLFGFDSSLIVPLETGGHVAFKSDGRKYSVYDHAAFSVCGAGWSTDFSTLERAPQYDEGVER
;
A
#
# COMPACT_ATOMS: atom_id res chain seq x y z
N MET A 1 18.67 -13.96 -1.80
CA MET A 1 17.50 -14.86 -1.77
C MET A 1 16.30 -14.01 -1.43
N ALA A 2 15.26 -13.95 -2.27
CA ALA A 2 14.02 -13.28 -1.89
C ALA A 2 13.41 -14.06 -0.71
N LYS A 3 13.19 -13.39 0.41
CA LYS A 3 12.57 -14.00 1.58
C LYS A 3 11.08 -14.13 1.27
N ASN A 4 10.56 -15.35 1.18
CA ASN A 4 9.10 -15.53 1.10
C ASN A 4 8.50 -14.96 2.38
N GLN A 5 7.72 -13.89 2.23
CA GLN A 5 7.16 -13.14 3.33
C GLN A 5 5.64 -13.27 3.27
N ILE A 6 5.04 -13.70 4.38
CA ILE A 6 3.59 -13.80 4.50
C ILE A 6 3.11 -12.44 5.00
N VAL A 7 2.17 -11.84 4.26
CA VAL A 7 1.49 -10.59 4.64
C VAL A 7 0.01 -10.88 4.84
N ALA A 8 -0.57 -10.28 5.88
CA ALA A 8 -2.02 -10.31 6.09
C ALA A 8 -2.65 -9.15 5.31
N LEU A 9 -3.72 -9.46 4.58
CA LEU A 9 -4.52 -8.46 3.87
C LEU A 9 -5.84 -8.26 4.59
N MET A 10 -6.19 -6.99 4.85
CA MET A 10 -7.50 -6.63 5.40
C MET A 10 -8.32 -5.93 4.32
N PHE A 11 -9.59 -6.30 4.25
CA PHE A 11 -10.51 -5.78 3.25
C PHE A 11 -11.75 -5.19 3.89
N GLU A 12 -12.31 -4.18 3.24
CA GLU A 12 -13.63 -3.63 3.52
C GLU A 12 -14.51 -3.73 2.28
N GLU A 13 -15.81 -3.92 2.49
CA GLU A 13 -16.78 -3.97 1.39
C GLU A 13 -17.14 -2.53 1.00
N VAL A 14 -16.84 -2.15 -0.25
CA VAL A 14 -17.10 -0.80 -0.77
C VAL A 14 -18.36 -0.73 -1.63
N GLU A 15 -18.70 -1.84 -2.28
CA GLU A 15 -19.96 -2.07 -2.97
C GLU A 15 -20.37 -3.54 -2.75
N PRO A 16 -21.65 -3.92 -2.90
CA PRO A 16 -22.07 -5.29 -2.69
C PRO A 16 -21.24 -6.31 -3.50
N GLY A 17 -20.48 -7.15 -2.79
CA GLY A 17 -19.59 -8.16 -3.38
C GLY A 17 -18.24 -7.64 -3.90
N LEU A 18 -17.93 -6.36 -3.70
CA LEU A 18 -16.64 -5.72 -4.02
C LEU A 18 -15.90 -5.34 -2.74
N MET A 19 -14.82 -6.06 -2.48
CA MET A 19 -13.95 -5.92 -1.33
C MET A 19 -12.68 -5.16 -1.75
N HIS A 20 -12.38 -4.03 -1.11
CA HIS A 20 -11.16 -3.26 -1.34
C HIS A 20 -10.22 -3.40 -0.16
N GLU A 21 -8.92 -3.49 -0.45
CA GLU A 21 -7.89 -3.45 0.57
C GLU A 21 -7.97 -2.14 1.37
N THR A 22 -7.94 -2.25 2.70
CA THR A 22 -8.01 -1.08 3.57
C THR A 22 -6.69 -0.32 3.60
N GLU A 23 -6.73 0.98 3.89
CA GLU A 23 -5.51 1.78 4.08
C GLU A 23 -4.63 1.23 5.24
N ALA A 24 -5.26 0.69 6.29
CA ALA A 24 -4.54 0.04 7.39
C ALA A 24 -3.76 -1.20 6.91
N SER A 25 -4.36 -2.00 6.03
CA SER A 25 -3.69 -3.14 5.36
C SER A 25 -2.50 -2.65 4.54
N LEU A 26 -2.70 -1.59 3.74
CA LEU A 26 -1.63 -0.99 2.94
C LEU A 26 -0.42 -0.59 3.79
N LYS A 27 -0.66 0.17 4.87
CA LYS A 27 0.39 0.58 5.82
C LYS A 27 1.11 -0.62 6.45
N ALA A 28 0.36 -1.66 6.82
CA ALA A 28 0.93 -2.88 7.38
C ALA A 28 1.82 -3.63 6.37
N ARG A 29 1.41 -3.73 5.09
CA ARG A 29 2.24 -4.31 4.03
C ARG A 29 3.54 -3.56 3.84
N ILE A 30 3.49 -2.23 3.78
CA ILE A 30 4.68 -1.39 3.62
C ILE A 30 5.64 -1.59 4.81
N ARG A 31 5.13 -1.60 6.05
CA ARG A 31 5.93 -1.94 7.25
C ARG A 31 6.57 -3.31 7.10
N ASP A 32 5.77 -4.33 6.79
CA ASP A 32 6.25 -5.71 6.81
C ASP A 32 7.31 -5.94 5.73
N LEU A 33 7.12 -5.39 4.53
CA LEU A 33 8.05 -5.56 3.40
C LEU A 33 9.32 -4.72 3.53
N PHE A 34 9.23 -3.50 4.06
CA PHE A 34 10.32 -2.52 3.99
C PHE A 34 10.83 -2.00 5.34
N GLY A 35 10.16 -2.36 6.44
CA GLY A 35 10.63 -2.08 7.81
C GLY A 35 10.28 -0.69 8.36
N PHE A 36 9.38 0.07 7.71
CA PHE A 36 8.92 1.36 8.23
C PHE A 36 7.98 1.21 9.42
N ASP A 37 7.97 2.17 10.36
CA ASP A 37 6.92 2.23 11.38
C ASP A 37 5.58 2.61 10.74
N SER A 38 4.58 1.73 10.84
CA SER A 38 3.25 1.94 10.26
C SER A 38 2.54 3.20 10.76
N SER A 39 2.87 3.71 11.94
CA SER A 39 2.29 4.94 12.49
C SER A 39 2.84 6.22 11.84
N LEU A 40 4.00 6.13 11.18
CA LEU A 40 4.67 7.25 10.52
C LEU A 40 4.42 7.27 9.00
N ILE A 41 3.81 6.20 8.46
CA ILE A 41 3.45 6.12 7.05
C ILE A 41 2.23 6.98 6.79
N VAL A 42 2.37 7.93 5.87
CA VAL A 42 1.28 8.76 5.36
C VAL A 42 1.08 8.42 3.88
N PRO A 43 0.05 7.65 3.51
CA PRO A 43 -0.32 7.42 2.11
C PRO A 43 -0.68 8.74 1.44
N LEU A 44 -0.25 8.92 0.20
CA LEU A 44 -0.43 10.17 -0.54
C LEU A 44 -1.21 9.93 -1.81
N GLU A 45 -0.61 9.21 -2.74
CA GLU A 45 -1.26 8.75 -3.97
C GLU A 45 -1.22 7.24 -3.94
N THR A 46 -2.38 6.62 -4.08
CA THR A 46 -2.49 5.17 -4.16
C THR A 46 -2.89 4.78 -5.56
N GLY A 47 -2.29 3.70 -6.04
CA GLY A 47 -2.41 3.26 -7.41
C GLY A 47 -3.73 2.67 -7.84
N GLY A 48 -3.66 2.05 -9.02
CA GLY A 48 -4.68 1.12 -9.45
C GLY A 48 -4.83 -0.03 -8.45
N HIS A 49 -5.91 -0.77 -8.63
CA HIS A 49 -6.10 -2.00 -7.88
C HIS A 49 -5.98 -3.20 -8.82
N VAL A 50 -5.23 -4.21 -8.39
CA VAL A 50 -5.28 -5.53 -9.00
C VAL A 50 -6.46 -6.28 -8.39
N ALA A 51 -7.41 -6.69 -9.25
CA ALA A 51 -8.58 -7.42 -8.83
C ALA A 51 -8.38 -8.94 -8.93
N PHE A 52 -8.92 -9.67 -7.95
CA PHE A 52 -8.98 -11.12 -7.97
C PHE A 52 -10.32 -11.60 -7.38
N LYS A 53 -10.63 -12.88 -7.57
CA LYS A 53 -11.84 -13.50 -6.99
C LYS A 53 -11.44 -14.53 -5.96
N SER A 54 -12.14 -14.52 -4.83
CA SER A 54 -12.02 -15.53 -3.79
C SER A 54 -13.40 -15.74 -3.17
N ASP A 55 -13.77 -16.99 -2.91
CA ASP A 55 -15.06 -17.35 -2.28
C ASP A 55 -16.29 -16.64 -2.90
N GLY A 56 -16.33 -16.54 -4.23
CA GLY A 56 -17.41 -15.89 -4.98
C GLY A 56 -17.47 -14.36 -4.87
N ARG A 57 -16.57 -13.71 -4.12
CA ARG A 57 -16.46 -12.25 -3.99
C ARG A 57 -15.32 -11.71 -4.83
N LYS A 58 -15.42 -10.46 -5.25
CA LYS A 58 -14.35 -9.73 -5.94
C LYS A 58 -13.55 -8.94 -4.91
N TYR A 59 -12.25 -9.16 -4.90
CA TYR A 59 -11.29 -8.45 -4.06
C TYR A 59 -10.41 -7.56 -4.93
N SER A 60 -9.91 -6.47 -4.36
CA SER A 60 -8.94 -5.60 -5.01
C SER A 60 -7.88 -5.17 -4.00
N VAL A 61 -6.62 -5.17 -4.42
CA VAL A 61 -5.46 -4.74 -3.60
C VAL A 61 -4.70 -3.64 -4.32
N TYR A 62 -4.03 -2.78 -3.57
CA TYR A 62 -3.17 -1.76 -4.18
C TYR A 62 -2.04 -2.44 -4.96
N ASP A 63 -1.81 -1.97 -6.19
CA ASP A 63 -0.70 -2.39 -7.02
C ASP A 63 0.55 -1.52 -6.85
N HIS A 64 0.35 -0.24 -6.53
CA HIS A 64 1.39 0.68 -6.11
C HIS A 64 0.90 1.61 -5.00
N ALA A 65 1.85 2.18 -4.26
CA ALA A 65 1.59 3.29 -3.34
C ALA A 65 2.73 4.30 -3.34
N ALA A 66 2.38 5.57 -3.43
CA ALA A 66 3.20 6.69 -3.02
C ALA A 66 2.82 7.13 -1.61
N PHE A 67 3.81 7.32 -0.75
CA PHE A 67 3.62 7.64 0.66
C PHE A 67 4.78 8.46 1.18
N SER A 68 4.62 9.12 2.33
CA SER A 68 5.75 9.74 3.04
C SER A 68 5.96 9.10 4.41
N VAL A 69 7.20 9.18 4.90
CA VAL A 69 7.59 8.81 6.26
C VAL A 69 8.47 9.92 6.80
N CYS A 70 8.05 10.57 7.88
CA CYS A 70 8.76 11.71 8.49
C CYS A 70 9.14 12.80 7.48
N GLY A 71 8.22 13.14 6.57
CA GLY A 71 8.43 14.17 5.54
C GLY A 71 9.20 13.72 4.30
N ALA A 72 9.73 12.49 4.27
CA ALA A 72 10.42 11.94 3.10
C ALA A 72 9.47 11.03 2.29
N GLY A 73 9.28 11.32 1.00
CA GLY A 73 8.38 10.67 0.06
C GLY A 73 8.97 9.45 -0.67
N TRP A 74 8.20 8.38 -0.76
CA TRP A 74 8.59 7.07 -1.26
C TRP A 74 7.54 6.56 -2.25
N SER A 75 7.95 5.64 -3.11
CA SER A 75 7.04 4.89 -3.98
C SER A 75 7.39 3.40 -3.94
N THR A 76 6.38 2.55 -4.08
CA THR A 76 6.55 1.10 -4.11
C THR A 76 5.48 0.43 -4.97
N ASP A 77 5.87 -0.62 -5.70
CA ASP A 77 5.00 -1.61 -6.34
C ASP A 77 4.88 -2.91 -5.49
N PHE A 78 5.28 -2.82 -4.21
CA PHE A 78 5.41 -3.92 -3.24
C PHE A 78 6.46 -4.98 -3.58
N SER A 79 7.23 -4.80 -4.66
CA SER A 79 8.41 -5.62 -5.00
C SER A 79 9.70 -4.84 -4.78
N THR A 80 9.69 -3.54 -5.08
CA THR A 80 10.79 -2.61 -4.84
C THR A 80 10.33 -1.39 -4.04
N LEU A 81 11.29 -0.69 -3.45
CA LEU A 81 11.07 0.57 -2.75
C LEU A 81 12.01 1.62 -3.33
N GLU A 82 11.45 2.75 -3.75
CA GLU A 82 12.19 3.82 -4.40
C GLU A 82 11.96 5.16 -3.67
N ARG A 83 13.00 5.98 -3.63
CA ARG A 83 12.88 7.39 -3.20
C ARG A 83 12.07 8.14 -4.24
N ALA A 84 11.09 8.92 -3.78
CA ALA A 84 10.21 9.71 -4.63
C ALA A 84 10.13 11.15 -4.10
N PRO A 85 11.15 11.99 -4.38
CA PRO A 85 11.26 13.34 -3.82
C PRO A 85 10.08 14.26 -4.12
N GLN A 86 9.34 14.02 -5.21
CA GLN A 86 8.11 14.75 -5.53
C GLN A 86 7.01 14.61 -4.46
N TYR A 87 7.12 13.59 -3.59
CA TYR A 87 6.22 13.35 -2.48
C TYR A 87 6.80 13.79 -1.12
N ASP A 88 7.97 14.43 -1.10
CA ASP A 88 8.52 15.03 0.12
C ASP A 88 7.59 16.14 0.66
N GLU A 89 7.56 16.31 1.97
CA GLU A 89 6.77 17.37 2.60
C GLU A 89 7.35 18.75 2.26
N GLY A 90 6.48 19.72 1.96
CA GLY A 90 6.89 21.06 1.52
C GLY A 90 7.19 21.19 0.02
N VAL A 91 7.06 20.11 -0.76
CA VAL A 91 7.04 20.19 -2.22
C VAL A 91 5.62 20.54 -2.67
N GLU A 92 5.45 21.66 -3.38
CA GLU A 92 4.18 22.02 -4.03
C GLU A 92 3.83 20.97 -5.10
N ARG A 93 2.58 20.51 -5.09
CA ARG A 93 2.06 19.42 -5.95
C ARG A 93 1.11 19.95 -6.99
#